data_AF-A0A7C5QUC6-F1
#
_entry.id   AF-A0A7C5QUC6-F1
#
_cell.length_a   1.000
_cell.length_b   1.000
_cell.length_c   1.000
_cell.angle_alpha   90.00
_cell.angle_beta   90.00
_cell.angle_gamma   90.00
#
_symmetry.space_group_name_H-M   'P 1'
#
loop_
_entity.id
_entity.type
_entity.pdbx_description
1 polymer ?
#
loop_
_entity_poly.entity_id
_entity_poly.type
_entity_poly.pdbx_seq_one_letter_code
_entity_poly.pdbx_strand_id
1 'polypeptide(L)'
;MKSSTLKIVISLTALFVFGVVSGVALSKNLPVSRPRPTPEDVFLQRRFREDVERLKLTPEQAEKFRASYRELGEQIRVVREETNERVRSLYARHTARLLPILSSEQRREYRQLIEERRAARRKP
;
A
#
# COMPACT_ATOMS: atom_id res chain seq x y z
N MET A 1 -20.09 -29.25 45.12
CA MET A 1 -18.92 -28.87 44.28
C MET A 1 -19.26 -28.42 42.84
N LYS A 2 -20.54 -28.30 42.43
CA LYS A 2 -20.92 -27.93 41.04
C LYS A 2 -21.14 -26.41 40.82
N SER A 3 -21.48 -25.65 41.87
CA SER A 3 -21.82 -24.22 41.73
C SER A 3 -20.61 -23.30 41.53
N SER A 4 -19.44 -23.64 42.07
CA SER A 4 -18.22 -22.83 41.93
C SER A 4 -17.66 -22.89 40.52
N THR A 5 -17.65 -24.06 39.89
CA THR A 5 -17.19 -24.24 38.50
C THR A 5 -18.10 -23.49 37.52
N LEU A 6 -19.42 -23.48 37.77
CA LEU A 6 -20.37 -22.75 36.94
C LEU A 6 -20.14 -21.22 36.99
N LYS A 7 -19.85 -20.67 38.18
CA LYS A 7 -19.51 -19.24 38.34
C LYS A 7 -18.22 -18.88 37.61
N ILE A 8 -17.22 -19.76 37.64
CA ILE A 8 -15.95 -19.58 36.94
C ILE A 8 -16.17 -19.56 35.43
N VAL A 9 -16.95 -20.51 34.89
CA VAL A 9 -17.24 -20.56 33.45
C VAL A 9 -17.98 -19.30 33.00
N ILE A 10 -19.01 -18.87 33.74
CA ILE A 10 -19.77 -17.66 33.41
C ILE A 10 -18.88 -16.41 33.41
N SER A 11 -18.00 -16.27 34.39
CA SER A 11 -17.09 -15.12 34.48
C SER A 11 -16.04 -15.14 33.36
N LEU A 12 -15.53 -16.31 32.98
CA LEU A 12 -14.62 -16.44 31.83
C LEU A 12 -15.31 -16.09 30.51
N THR A 13 -16.54 -16.57 30.30
CA THR A 13 -17.32 -16.26 29.10
C THR A 13 -17.63 -14.76 29.03
N ALA A 14 -17.98 -14.13 30.15
CA ALA A 14 -18.23 -12.70 30.21
C ALA A 14 -16.97 -11.89 29.86
N LEU A 15 -15.81 -12.26 30.42
CA LEU A 15 -14.53 -11.63 30.08
C LEU A 15 -14.16 -11.80 28.60
N PHE A 16 -14.40 -12.98 28.04
CA PHE A 16 -14.13 -13.26 26.63
C PHE A 16 -15.02 -12.42 25.71
N VAL A 17 -16.32 -12.37 25.99
CA VAL A 17 -17.27 -11.54 25.23
C VAL A 17 -16.90 -10.07 25.36
N PHE A 18 -16.53 -9.60 26.55
CA PHE A 18 -16.09 -8.22 26.77
C PHE A 18 -14.80 -7.89 26.00
N GLY A 19 -13.85 -8.83 25.95
CA GLY A 19 -12.63 -8.72 25.15
C GLY A 19 -12.91 -8.66 23.64
N VAL A 20 -13.81 -9.50 23.13
CA VAL A 20 -14.22 -9.49 21.72
C VAL A 20 -14.92 -8.19 21.35
N VAL A 21 -15.87 -7.72 22.16
CA VAL A 21 -16.57 -6.45 21.91
C VAL A 21 -15.60 -5.28 21.93
N SER A 22 -14.70 -5.23 22.92
CA SER A 22 -13.67 -4.19 23.01
C SER A 22 -12.71 -4.23 21.82
N GLY A 23 -12.28 -5.42 21.40
CA GLY A 23 -11.41 -5.60 20.23
C GLY A 23 -12.06 -5.19 18.90
N VAL A 24 -13.34 -5.54 18.70
CA VAL A 24 -14.10 -5.16 17.49
C VAL A 24 -14.37 -3.66 17.44
N ALA A 25 -14.70 -3.04 18.57
CA ALA A 25 -14.90 -1.59 18.66
C ALA A 25 -13.60 -0.82 18.36
N LEU A 26 -12.47 -1.29 18.87
CA LEU A 26 -11.17 -0.69 18.57
C LEU A 26 -10.80 -0.87 17.08
N SER A 27 -11.02 -2.08 16.54
CA SER A 27 -10.70 -2.43 15.14
C SER A 27 -11.44 -1.54 14.12
N LYS A 28 -12.72 -1.22 14.37
CA LYS A 28 -13.51 -0.36 13.47
C LYS A 28 -13.04 1.10 13.44
N ASN A 29 -12.34 1.56 14.48
CA ASN A 29 -11.85 2.93 14.61
C ASN A 29 -10.34 3.08 14.34
N LEU A 30 -9.63 1.97 14.11
CA LEU A 30 -8.24 2.05 13.68
C LEU A 30 -8.21 2.49 12.22
N PRO A 31 -7.53 3.60 11.87
CA PRO A 31 -7.38 4.00 10.49
C PRO A 31 -6.76 2.84 9.72
N VAL A 32 -7.40 2.47 8.62
CA VAL A 32 -6.94 1.49 7.63
C VAL A 32 -5.43 1.55 7.54
N SER A 33 -4.76 0.41 7.78
CA SER A 33 -3.30 0.25 7.72
C SER A 33 -2.73 1.19 6.68
N ARG A 34 -1.99 2.22 7.13
CA ARG A 34 -1.37 3.16 6.19
C ARG A 34 -0.59 2.32 5.19
N PRO A 35 -0.84 2.47 3.88
CA PRO A 35 -0.08 1.75 2.88
C PRO A 35 1.41 1.99 3.15
N ARG A 36 2.24 0.96 2.93
CA ARG A 36 3.69 1.11 3.11
C ARG A 36 4.14 2.35 2.34
N PRO A 37 4.96 3.23 2.96
CA PRO A 37 5.43 4.44 2.30
C PRO A 37 6.06 4.05 0.97
N THR A 38 5.59 4.67 -0.10
CA THR A 38 6.23 4.51 -1.40
C THR A 38 7.63 5.13 -1.36
N PRO A 39 8.57 4.72 -2.22
CA PRO A 39 9.87 5.37 -2.33
C PRO A 39 9.75 6.90 -2.50
N GLU A 40 8.72 7.34 -3.23
CA GLU A 40 8.37 8.74 -3.43
C GLU A 40 7.95 9.43 -2.13
N ASP A 41 7.13 8.78 -1.30
CA ASP A 41 6.74 9.32 0.03
C ASP A 41 7.96 9.51 0.93
N VAL A 42 8.88 8.55 0.94
CA VAL A 42 10.12 8.62 1.73
C VAL A 42 10.99 9.79 1.24
N PHE A 43 11.11 9.96 -0.07
CA PHE A 43 11.85 11.07 -0.67
C PHE A 43 11.25 12.42 -0.29
N LEU A 44 9.93 12.61 -0.45
CA LEU A 44 9.23 13.85 -0.10
C LEU A 44 9.32 14.15 1.39
N GLN A 45 9.18 13.14 2.24
CA GLN A 45 9.30 13.30 3.70
C GLN A 45 10.71 13.72 4.12
N ARG A 46 11.74 13.20 3.45
CA ARG A 46 13.13 13.63 3.67
C ARG A 46 13.31 15.08 3.26
N ARG A 47 12.82 15.45 2.07
CA ARG A 47 12.95 16.82 1.54
C ARG A 47 12.23 17.84 2.41
N PHE A 48 11.01 17.52 2.86
CA PHE A 48 10.27 18.35 3.81
C PHE A 48 11.05 18.60 5.10
N ARG A 49 11.67 17.55 5.68
CA ARG A 49 12.49 17.69 6.90
C ARG A 49 13.70 18.60 6.66
N GLU A 50 14.41 18.38 5.56
CA GLU A 50 15.55 19.23 5.18
C GLU A 50 15.15 20.70 5.01
N ASP A 51 13.99 20.97 4.40
CA ASP A 51 13.52 22.34 4.18
C ASP A 51 13.10 23.01 5.50
N VAL A 52 12.39 22.31 6.39
CA VAL A 52 12.02 22.83 7.72
C VAL A 52 13.26 23.19 8.53
N GLU A 53 14.26 22.32 8.56
CA GLU A 53 15.50 22.51 9.32
C GLU A 53 16.35 23.66 8.75
N ARG A 54 16.56 23.67 7.43
CA ARG A 54 17.47 24.64 6.80
C ARG A 54 16.87 26.04 6.67
N LEU A 55 15.55 26.12 6.44
CA LEU A 55 14.85 27.40 6.34
C LEU A 55 14.36 27.93 7.69
N LYS A 56 14.54 27.15 8.77
CA LYS A 56 14.12 27.50 10.14
C LYS A 56 12.65 27.92 10.19
N LEU A 57 11.80 27.11 9.57
CA LEU A 57 10.38 27.43 9.48
C LEU A 57 9.74 27.48 10.86
N THR A 58 8.91 28.49 11.09
CA THR A 58 8.00 28.52 12.25
C THR A 58 7.00 27.36 12.17
N PRO A 59 6.39 26.95 13.29
CA PRO A 59 5.37 25.92 13.28
C PRO A 59 4.23 26.21 12.28
N GLU A 60 3.74 27.45 12.20
CA GLU A 60 2.67 27.79 11.25
C GLU A 60 3.14 27.68 9.79
N GLN A 61 4.38 28.08 9.48
CA GLN A 61 4.96 27.92 8.14
C GLN A 61 5.18 26.45 7.78
N ALA A 62 5.66 25.65 8.74
CA ALA A 62 5.89 24.22 8.54
C ALA A 62 4.58 23.47 8.23
N GLU A 63 3.45 23.84 8.85
CA GLU A 63 2.15 23.25 8.50
C GLU A 63 1.70 23.61 7.08
N LYS A 64 1.89 24.87 6.65
CA LYS A 64 1.60 25.28 5.27
C LYS A 64 2.47 24.54 4.26
N PHE A 65 3.76 24.39 4.55
CA PHE A 65 4.68 23.59 3.73
C PHE A 65 4.26 22.14 3.68
N ARG A 66 3.85 21.56 4.81
CA ARG A 66 3.38 20.17 4.87
C ARG A 66 2.16 19.96 3.97
N ALA A 67 1.21 20.91 3.95
CA ALA A 67 0.06 20.84 3.05
C ALA A 67 0.50 20.83 1.58
N SER A 68 1.43 21.71 1.19
CA SER A 68 1.98 21.75 -0.17
C SER A 68 2.72 20.46 -0.55
N TYR A 69 3.52 19.89 0.35
CA TYR A 69 4.20 18.61 0.12
C TYR A 69 3.23 17.42 -0.02
N ARG A 70 2.10 17.42 0.70
CA ARG A 70 1.05 16.40 0.51
C ARG A 70 0.40 16.52 -0.85
N GLU A 71 0.08 17.73 -1.28
CA GLU A 71 -0.48 18.00 -2.60
C GLU A 71 0.49 17.52 -3.71
N LEU A 72 1.77 17.85 -3.58
CA LEU A 72 2.81 17.37 -4.49
C LEU A 72 2.86 15.82 -4.53
N GLY A 73 2.74 15.16 -3.38
CA GLY A 73 2.67 13.70 -3.30
C GLY A 73 1.50 13.12 -4.11
N GLU A 74 0.30 13.69 -3.98
CA GLU A 74 -0.85 13.25 -4.78
C GLU A 74 -0.65 13.52 -6.27
N GLN A 75 -0.08 14.66 -6.66
CA GLN A 75 0.21 14.96 -8.08
C GLN A 75 1.21 13.96 -8.66
N ILE A 76 2.28 13.62 -7.94
CA ILE A 76 3.25 12.60 -8.35
C ILE A 76 2.56 11.23 -8.50
N ARG A 77 1.63 10.89 -7.59
CA ARG A 77 0.88 9.64 -7.66
C ARG A 77 0.05 9.56 -8.94
N VAL A 78 -0.67 10.63 -9.29
CA VAL A 78 -1.45 10.72 -10.54
C VAL A 78 -0.55 10.54 -11.76
N VAL A 79 0.56 11.28 -11.84
CA VAL A 79 1.51 11.17 -12.96
C VAL A 79 2.07 9.75 -13.10
N ARG A 80 2.36 9.10 -11.97
CA ARG A 80 2.85 7.72 -11.95
C ARG A 80 1.79 6.74 -12.44
N GLU A 81 0.55 6.89 -12.02
CA GLU A 81 -0.57 6.04 -12.47
C GLU A 81 -0.78 6.16 -13.99
N GLU A 82 -0.84 7.38 -14.52
CA GLU A 82 -0.95 7.65 -15.95
C GLU A 82 0.24 7.09 -16.74
N THR A 83 1.46 7.30 -16.25
CA THR A 83 2.67 6.79 -16.89
C THR A 83 2.69 5.27 -16.92
N ASN A 84 2.31 4.63 -15.81
CA ASN A 84 2.23 3.17 -15.73
C ASN A 84 1.23 2.60 -16.72
N GLU A 85 0.06 3.22 -16.85
CA GLU A 85 -0.96 2.81 -17.83
C GLU A 85 -0.43 2.97 -19.26
N ARG A 86 0.19 4.12 -19.57
CA ARG A 86 0.77 4.37 -20.88
C ARG A 86 1.86 3.37 -21.24
N VAL A 87 2.76 3.06 -20.30
CA VAL A 87 3.82 2.06 -20.48
C VAL A 87 3.21 0.67 -20.70
N ARG A 88 2.21 0.26 -19.91
CA ARG A 88 1.50 -1.02 -20.12
C ARG A 88 0.89 -1.10 -21.52
N SER A 89 0.26 -0.02 -21.99
CA SER A 89 -0.33 0.04 -23.34
C SER A 89 0.73 -0.11 -24.44
N LEU A 90 1.91 0.50 -24.26
CA LEU A 90 3.03 0.39 -25.20
C LEU A 90 3.56 -1.04 -25.28
N TYR A 91 3.75 -1.69 -24.12
CA TYR A 91 4.16 -3.09 -24.07
C TYR A 91 3.12 -4.00 -24.72
N ALA A 92 1.83 -3.80 -24.45
CA ALA A 92 0.78 -4.60 -25.06
C ALA A 92 0.79 -4.49 -26.60
N ARG A 93 0.92 -3.28 -27.13
CA ARG A 93 1.05 -3.05 -28.58
C ARG A 93 2.31 -3.70 -29.16
N HIS A 94 3.44 -3.59 -28.46
CA HIS A 94 4.69 -4.21 -28.88
C HIS A 94 4.57 -5.75 -28.93
N THR A 95 4.01 -6.36 -27.88
CA THR A 95 3.74 -7.80 -27.85
C THR A 95 2.81 -8.24 -28.97
N ALA A 96 1.73 -7.50 -29.25
CA ALA A 96 0.81 -7.82 -30.34
C ALA A 96 1.49 -7.84 -31.71
N ARG A 97 2.53 -7.02 -31.92
CA ARG A 97 3.35 -7.02 -33.15
C ARG A 97 4.36 -8.17 -33.18
N LEU A 98 4.89 -8.60 -32.03
CA LEU A 98 5.85 -9.68 -31.94
C LEU A 98 5.22 -11.06 -32.11
N LEU A 99 4.04 -11.29 -31.51
CA LEU A 99 3.41 -12.62 -31.49
C LEU A 99 3.26 -13.27 -32.87
N PRO A 100 2.85 -12.57 -33.95
CA PRO A 100 2.76 -13.15 -35.28
C PRO A 100 4.08 -13.69 -35.83
N ILE A 101 5.22 -13.09 -35.44
CA ILE A 101 6.57 -13.44 -35.91
C ILE A 101 7.07 -14.73 -35.24
N LEU A 102 6.56 -15.03 -34.04
CA LEU A 102 6.96 -16.20 -33.27
C LEU A 102 6.29 -17.48 -33.77
N SER A 103 7.02 -18.60 -33.71
CA SER A 103 6.47 -19.94 -33.88
C SER A 103 5.49 -20.29 -32.76
N SER A 104 4.68 -21.35 -32.95
CA SER A 104 3.74 -21.82 -31.93
C SER A 104 4.42 -22.18 -30.60
N GLU A 105 5.60 -22.81 -30.67
CA GLU A 105 6.42 -23.15 -29.51
C GLU A 105 6.97 -21.90 -28.81
N GLN A 106 7.54 -20.96 -29.57
CA GLN A 106 8.06 -19.70 -29.05
C GLN A 106 6.97 -18.85 -28.39
N ARG A 107 5.74 -18.85 -28.91
CA ARG A 107 4.59 -18.17 -28.29
C ARG A 107 4.21 -18.77 -26.94
N ARG A 108 4.39 -20.09 -26.75
CA ARG A 108 4.13 -20.75 -25.47
C ARG A 108 5.17 -20.33 -24.44
N GLU A 109 6.45 -20.38 -24.81
CA GLU A 109 7.56 -19.98 -23.95
C GLU A 109 7.52 -18.49 -23.61
N TYR A 110 7.22 -17.63 -24.59
CA TYR A 110 7.05 -16.19 -24.36
C TYR A 110 5.94 -15.87 -23.35
N ARG A 111 4.83 -16.64 -23.36
CA ARG A 111 3.76 -16.50 -22.35
C ARG A 111 4.23 -16.92 -20.96
N GLN A 112 4.99 -18.02 -20.85
CA GLN A 112 5.58 -18.44 -19.58
C GLN A 112 6.53 -17.38 -19.01
N LEU A 113 7.42 -16.83 -19.86
CA LEU A 113 8.31 -15.72 -19.50
C LEU A 113 7.58 -14.49 -18.95
N ILE A 114 6.42 -14.13 -19.52
CA ILE A 114 5.62 -13.00 -19.01
C ILE A 114 5.05 -13.32 -17.62
N GLU A 115 4.52 -14.52 -17.42
CA GLU A 115 3.94 -14.93 -16.13
C GLU A 115 5.02 -15.04 -15.04
N GLU A 116 6.20 -15.57 -15.35
CA GLU A 116 7.34 -15.59 -14.43
C GLU A 116 7.75 -14.19 -13.99
N ARG A 117 7.84 -13.25 -14.95
CA ARG A 117 8.16 -11.84 -14.64
C ARG A 117 7.07 -11.19 -13.79
N ARG A 118 5.79 -11.52 -14.00
CA ARG A 118 4.68 -11.03 -13.16
C ARG A 118 4.76 -11.62 -11.75
N ALA A 119 5.05 -12.91 -11.62
CA ALA A 119 5.21 -13.58 -10.34
C ALA A 119 6.40 -13.03 -9.54
N ALA A 120 7.54 -12.79 -10.20
CA ALA A 120 8.71 -12.19 -9.59
C ALA A 120 8.44 -10.77 -9.05
N ARG A 121 7.62 -9.97 -9.74
CA ARG A 121 7.19 -8.64 -9.28
C ARG A 121 6.14 -8.67 -8.16
N ARG A 122 5.46 -9.79 -7.96
CA ARG A 122 4.45 -9.99 -6.90
C ARG A 122 5.04 -10.53 -5.60
N LYS A 123 6.25 -11.06 -5.62
CA LYS A 123 6.95 -11.52 -4.42
C LYS A 123 7.46 -10.27 -3.65
N PRO A 124 7.09 -10.09 -2.38
CA PRO A 124 7.45 -8.92 -1.58
C PRO A 124 8.94 -8.87 -1.24
#